data_AF-A0A2E6WDN0-F1
#
_entry.id   AF-A0A2E6WDN0-F1
#
_cell.length_a   1.000
_cell.length_b   1.000
_cell.length_c   1.000
_cell.angle_alpha   90.00
_cell.angle_beta   90.00
_cell.angle_gamma   90.00
#
_symmetry.space_group_name_H-M   'P 1'
#
loop_
_entity.id
_entity.type
_entity.pdbx_description
1 polymer ?
#
loop_
_entity_poly.entity_id
_entity_poly.type
_entity_poly.pdbx_seq_one_letter_code
_entity_poly.pdbx_strand_id
1 'polypeptide(L)'
;MKVESASLAAGDVIHFKKGSSFSGNIRIGASGTAAKPIRLTSYGTGELPKFTNPSTRDASGNAIILGGDYIIVENLHFHDTPGEHVSGTIIMTRLAALRIERGADHCIIRNNEFIKTGQGIMSAGEHTLITKNYLDGPSYALWRTSRSSWGPMGIHLNIGNQEVSYNTIKNFGTKDSPWGSDGGAIEIDCGRYHKKNIYIHHNYSEGNAGFIESSWDYDWPPFRQEIYNWRVSFNVCYDGQSWLFLLAPCTGIYFDNNTIARYNGFGRSQNAGARIDVRGGTPVGKPSGAHFRNNLFIYSSSPYTGNRASGALKRANWYSKYKQPGIKYPGDSNQAGSGDPGLVDLEKQDYHLKADSPLRGKAINLSEFYKSDFDGRPLPKTGNWDIGAIQYNTTKPTEALQPKR
;
A
#
# COMPACT_ATOMS: atom_id res chain seq x y z
N MET A 1 -18.75 23.02 -20.34
CA MET A 1 -19.28 21.77 -20.94
C MET A 1 -19.06 20.65 -19.93
N LYS A 2 -20.03 19.75 -19.73
CA LYS A 2 -19.81 18.54 -18.91
C LYS A 2 -18.98 17.56 -19.70
N VAL A 3 -17.91 17.01 -19.13
CA VAL A 3 -17.02 16.08 -19.84
C VAL A 3 -17.79 14.86 -20.38
N GLU A 4 -18.80 14.37 -19.67
CA GLU A 4 -19.64 13.24 -20.09
C GLU A 4 -20.48 13.50 -21.35
N SER A 5 -20.65 14.77 -21.74
CA SER A 5 -21.33 15.13 -22.99
C SER A 5 -20.38 15.17 -24.19
N ALA A 6 -19.07 15.00 -23.98
CA ALA A 6 -18.09 14.93 -25.04
C ALA A 6 -17.88 13.47 -25.50
N SER A 7 -17.82 13.26 -26.82
CA SER A 7 -17.41 11.98 -27.39
C SER A 7 -15.88 11.91 -27.38
N LEU A 8 -15.31 11.21 -26.39
CA LEU A 8 -13.86 11.04 -26.24
C LEU A 8 -13.34 9.92 -27.15
N ALA A 9 -12.16 10.13 -27.71
CA ALA A 9 -11.41 9.17 -28.50
C ALA A 9 -9.98 8.98 -27.95
N ALA A 10 -9.29 7.94 -28.43
CA ALA A 10 -7.92 7.65 -28.02
C ALA A 10 -6.96 8.82 -28.31
N GLY A 11 -6.24 9.27 -27.29
CA GLY A 11 -5.31 10.41 -27.35
C GLY A 11 -5.90 11.73 -26.86
N ASP A 12 -7.20 11.78 -26.56
CA ASP A 12 -7.82 12.98 -26.02
C ASP A 12 -7.30 13.33 -24.62
N VAL A 13 -7.22 14.64 -24.35
CA VAL A 13 -6.80 15.19 -23.07
C VAL A 13 -7.89 16.10 -22.51
N ILE A 14 -8.33 15.79 -21.30
CA ILE A 14 -9.32 16.57 -20.55
C ILE A 14 -8.57 17.43 -19.54
N HIS A 15 -8.67 18.74 -19.72
CA HIS A 15 -7.98 19.74 -18.90
C HIS A 15 -8.94 20.40 -17.90
N PHE A 16 -8.68 20.21 -16.61
CA PHE A 16 -9.39 20.87 -15.51
C PHE A 16 -8.60 22.10 -15.03
N LYS A 17 -9.25 23.26 -14.97
CA LYS A 17 -8.56 24.50 -14.58
C LYS A 17 -8.19 24.46 -13.10
N LYS A 18 -6.93 24.74 -12.76
CA LYS A 18 -6.50 24.93 -11.38
C LYS A 18 -7.33 26.01 -10.67
N GLY A 19 -7.61 25.80 -9.38
CA GLY A 19 -8.55 26.60 -8.59
C GLY A 19 -10.04 26.26 -8.80
N SER A 20 -10.39 25.28 -9.63
CA SER A 20 -11.78 24.82 -9.79
C SER A 20 -12.17 23.78 -8.74
N SER A 21 -13.47 23.63 -8.51
CA SER A 21 -14.05 22.59 -7.66
C SER A 21 -15.23 21.91 -8.36
N PHE A 22 -15.32 20.58 -8.23
CA PHE A 22 -16.34 19.74 -8.84
C PHE A 22 -16.96 18.83 -7.77
N SER A 23 -18.28 18.68 -7.81
CA SER A 23 -19.04 17.82 -6.88
C SER A 23 -19.91 16.84 -7.66
N GLY A 24 -20.00 15.61 -7.15
CA GLY A 24 -20.68 14.48 -7.78
C GLY A 24 -19.72 13.57 -8.54
N ASN A 25 -20.28 12.72 -9.40
CA ASN A 25 -19.52 11.76 -10.19
C ASN A 25 -19.24 12.25 -11.62
N ILE A 26 -18.12 11.78 -12.17
CA ILE A 26 -17.89 11.66 -13.61
C ILE A 26 -17.45 10.23 -13.94
N ARG A 27 -18.06 9.64 -14.97
CA ARG A 27 -17.62 8.37 -15.55
C ARG A 27 -16.95 8.56 -16.92
N ILE A 28 -15.74 8.03 -17.08
CA ILE A 28 -15.05 7.95 -18.38
C ILE A 28 -15.15 6.51 -18.90
N GLY A 29 -16.07 6.28 -19.84
CA GLY A 29 -16.27 4.95 -20.46
C GLY A 29 -15.48 4.73 -21.75
N ALA A 30 -14.95 5.79 -22.36
CA ALA A 30 -14.13 5.68 -23.57
C ALA A 30 -12.75 5.10 -23.23
N SER A 31 -12.17 4.36 -24.18
CA SER A 31 -10.83 3.77 -24.03
C SER A 31 -9.81 4.52 -24.87
N GLY A 32 -8.60 4.64 -24.33
CA GLY A 32 -7.41 4.99 -25.08
C GLY A 32 -6.79 3.77 -25.75
N THR A 33 -5.54 3.91 -26.14
CA THR A 33 -4.67 2.80 -26.56
C THR A 33 -3.30 2.95 -25.90
N ALA A 34 -2.47 1.92 -25.93
CA ALA A 34 -1.10 1.99 -25.42
C ALA A 34 -0.30 3.17 -26.01
N ALA A 35 -0.48 3.47 -27.30
CA ALA A 35 0.21 4.58 -27.97
C ALA A 35 -0.48 5.94 -27.77
N LYS A 36 -1.78 5.96 -27.50
CA LYS A 36 -2.61 7.17 -27.39
C LYS A 36 -3.61 7.00 -26.23
N PRO A 37 -3.15 7.10 -24.98
CA PRO A 37 -4.04 7.02 -23.83
C PRO A 37 -4.96 8.24 -23.77
N ILE A 38 -6.14 8.08 -23.15
CA ILE A 38 -6.96 9.24 -22.74
C ILE A 38 -6.38 9.78 -21.44
N ARG A 39 -6.28 11.11 -21.30
CA ARG A 39 -5.64 11.72 -20.12
C ARG A 39 -6.52 12.76 -19.46
N LEU A 40 -6.75 12.60 -18.15
CA LEU A 40 -7.42 13.57 -17.30
C LEU A 40 -6.36 14.30 -16.49
N THR A 41 -6.25 15.62 -16.68
CA THR A 41 -5.21 16.42 -16.03
C THR A 41 -5.63 17.85 -15.74
N SER A 42 -4.75 18.63 -15.10
CA SER A 42 -4.96 20.03 -14.79
C SER A 42 -4.19 20.99 -15.69
N TYR A 43 -4.59 22.27 -15.70
CA TYR A 43 -3.87 23.36 -16.39
C TYR A 43 -3.98 24.68 -15.62
N GLY A 44 -3.06 25.61 -15.90
CA GLY A 44 -2.99 26.92 -15.24
C GLY A 44 -2.22 26.92 -13.92
N THR A 45 -2.40 27.98 -13.13
CA THR A 45 -1.69 28.23 -11.86
C THR A 45 -2.63 28.13 -10.66
N GLY A 46 -2.08 27.95 -9.46
CA GLY A 46 -2.84 27.82 -8.21
C GLY A 46 -3.04 26.36 -7.78
N GLU A 47 -4.03 26.13 -6.92
CA GLU A 47 -4.36 24.83 -6.34
C GLU A 47 -4.82 23.82 -7.40
N LEU A 48 -4.56 22.52 -7.16
CA LEU A 48 -5.09 21.44 -8.00
C LEU A 48 -6.63 21.50 -8.06
N PRO A 49 -7.25 21.15 -9.21
CA PRO A 49 -8.70 21.08 -9.32
C PRO A 49 -9.25 20.02 -8.37
N LYS A 50 -10.27 20.41 -7.61
CA LYS A 50 -10.80 19.63 -6.48
C LYS A 50 -12.03 18.83 -6.89
N PHE A 51 -12.09 17.56 -6.49
CA PHE A 51 -13.19 16.63 -6.78
C PHE A 51 -13.72 16.03 -5.48
N THR A 52 -15.04 16.06 -5.30
CA THR A 52 -15.71 15.46 -4.15
C THR A 52 -17.01 14.75 -4.53
N ASN A 53 -17.32 13.64 -3.88
CA ASN A 53 -18.62 12.97 -3.93
C ASN A 53 -18.95 12.35 -2.56
N PRO A 54 -19.42 13.16 -1.59
CA PRO A 54 -19.57 12.71 -0.21
C PRO A 54 -20.72 11.70 -0.02
N SER A 55 -21.70 11.70 -0.93
CA SER A 55 -22.87 10.83 -0.83
C SER A 55 -22.60 9.46 -1.43
N THR A 56 -22.70 8.42 -0.61
CA THR A 56 -22.60 7.04 -1.10
C THR A 56 -23.80 6.58 -1.92
N ARG A 57 -24.88 7.38 -1.99
CA ARG A 57 -26.04 7.13 -2.86
C ARG A 57 -25.77 7.44 -4.32
N ASP A 58 -24.86 8.39 -4.60
CA ASP A 58 -24.45 8.75 -5.96
C ASP A 58 -23.17 8.02 -6.31
N ALA A 59 -23.21 7.14 -7.31
CA ALA A 59 -22.05 6.40 -7.80
C ALA A 59 -21.19 5.75 -6.69
N SER A 60 -21.80 5.24 -5.61
CA SER A 60 -21.08 4.69 -4.45
C SER A 60 -20.05 5.66 -3.83
N GLY A 61 -20.28 6.97 -3.93
CA GLY A 61 -19.34 8.00 -3.47
C GLY A 61 -18.09 8.11 -4.35
N ASN A 62 -18.10 7.65 -5.60
CA ASN A 62 -16.98 7.85 -6.51
C ASN A 62 -17.02 9.25 -7.13
N ALA A 63 -15.95 10.02 -7.01
CA ALA A 63 -15.84 11.29 -7.73
C ALA A 63 -15.46 11.07 -9.20
N ILE A 64 -14.58 10.10 -9.47
CA ILE A 64 -14.24 9.66 -10.83
C ILE A 64 -14.34 8.14 -10.94
N ILE A 65 -14.99 7.66 -12.01
CA ILE A 65 -15.01 6.25 -12.40
C ILE A 65 -14.36 6.08 -13.76
N LEU A 66 -13.37 5.19 -13.85
CA LEU A 66 -12.77 4.73 -15.10
C LEU A 66 -13.43 3.42 -15.51
N GLY A 67 -14.07 3.44 -16.69
CA GLY A 67 -14.75 2.29 -17.27
C GLY A 67 -14.18 1.85 -18.62
N GLY A 68 -13.10 2.47 -19.08
CA GLY A 68 -12.39 2.11 -20.32
C GLY A 68 -10.89 1.92 -20.08
N ASP A 69 -10.21 1.37 -21.08
CA ASP A 69 -8.79 1.01 -21.00
C ASP A 69 -7.86 2.20 -21.28
N TYR A 70 -6.61 2.11 -20.86
CA TYR A 70 -5.56 3.08 -21.18
C TYR A 70 -5.94 4.53 -20.83
N ILE A 71 -6.49 4.73 -19.64
CA ILE A 71 -6.80 6.05 -19.09
C ILE A 71 -5.75 6.45 -18.07
N ILE A 72 -5.24 7.68 -18.19
CA ILE A 72 -4.31 8.29 -17.23
C ILE A 72 -5.05 9.36 -16.44
N VAL A 73 -5.00 9.29 -15.11
CA VAL A 73 -5.50 10.35 -14.22
C VAL A 73 -4.34 10.95 -13.45
N GLU A 74 -4.10 12.25 -13.62
CA GLU A 74 -2.96 12.92 -13.01
C GLU A 74 -3.17 14.39 -12.65
N ASN A 75 -2.45 14.86 -11.62
CA ASN A 75 -2.45 16.26 -11.18
C ASN A 75 -3.84 16.75 -10.76
N LEU A 76 -4.62 15.92 -10.07
CA LEU A 76 -5.94 16.23 -9.51
C LEU A 76 -5.95 16.06 -7.98
N HIS A 77 -6.91 16.72 -7.32
CA HIS A 77 -7.10 16.63 -5.87
C HIS A 77 -8.49 16.08 -5.55
N PHE A 78 -8.55 14.95 -4.86
CA PHE A 78 -9.76 14.31 -4.37
C PHE A 78 -9.91 14.56 -2.88
N HIS A 79 -11.11 14.92 -2.41
CA HIS A 79 -11.31 15.15 -0.99
C HIS A 79 -12.70 14.80 -0.46
N ASP A 80 -12.76 14.46 0.82
CA ASP A 80 -14.00 14.21 1.58
C ASP A 80 -14.94 13.21 0.88
N THR A 81 -14.35 12.14 0.31
CA THR A 81 -15.01 11.21 -0.61
C THR A 81 -14.58 9.76 -0.38
N PRO A 82 -15.50 8.80 -0.21
CA PRO A 82 -16.87 9.02 0.24
C PRO A 82 -16.89 9.73 1.61
N GLY A 83 -18.02 10.33 1.99
CA GLY A 83 -18.20 10.94 3.30
C GLY A 83 -18.27 9.92 4.46
N GLU A 84 -18.50 10.45 5.66
CA GLU A 84 -18.30 9.81 6.98
C GLU A 84 -19.22 8.64 7.38
N HIS A 85 -20.10 8.15 6.50
CA HIS A 85 -20.97 7.03 6.87
C HIS A 85 -21.42 6.22 5.65
N VAL A 86 -20.82 5.04 5.49
CA VAL A 86 -21.19 4.09 4.44
C VAL A 86 -22.27 3.16 4.98
N SER A 87 -23.39 3.05 4.26
CA SER A 87 -24.41 2.04 4.59
C SER A 87 -23.80 0.64 4.51
N GLY A 88 -24.08 -0.22 5.49
CA GLY A 88 -23.59 -1.61 5.52
C GLY A 88 -24.07 -2.49 4.36
N THR A 89 -24.96 -1.99 3.51
CA THR A 89 -25.41 -2.63 2.27
C THR A 89 -24.49 -2.36 1.07
N ILE A 90 -23.57 -1.39 1.17
CA ILE A 90 -22.66 -1.06 0.08
C ILE A 90 -21.51 -2.06 0.07
N ILE A 91 -21.26 -2.60 -1.11
CA ILE A 91 -20.14 -3.50 -1.34
C ILE A 91 -18.87 -2.63 -1.32
N MET A 92 -18.01 -2.80 -0.32
CA MET A 92 -16.75 -2.05 -0.16
C MET A 92 -15.86 -2.11 -1.42
N THR A 93 -16.02 -3.15 -2.24
CA THR A 93 -15.38 -3.29 -3.55
C THR A 93 -15.91 -2.32 -4.63
N ARG A 94 -16.73 -1.32 -4.27
CA ARG A 94 -17.26 -0.26 -5.15
C ARG A 94 -16.98 1.15 -4.64
N LEU A 95 -16.61 1.28 -3.37
CA LEU A 95 -16.35 2.54 -2.69
C LEU A 95 -14.93 3.03 -3.04
N ALA A 96 -14.75 4.31 -3.34
CA ALA A 96 -13.45 4.99 -3.52
C ALA A 96 -13.68 6.44 -3.96
N ALA A 97 -12.70 7.33 -3.82
CA ALA A 97 -12.73 8.62 -4.51
C ALA A 97 -12.50 8.47 -6.01
N LEU A 98 -11.51 7.64 -6.38
CA LEU A 98 -11.26 7.23 -7.76
C LEU A 98 -11.40 5.71 -7.88
N ARG A 99 -12.29 5.28 -8.77
CA ARG A 99 -12.56 3.86 -9.03
C ARG A 99 -12.17 3.47 -10.45
N ILE A 100 -11.46 2.35 -10.58
CA ILE A 100 -11.25 1.65 -11.84
C ILE A 100 -12.13 0.41 -11.84
N GLU A 101 -13.00 0.29 -12.84
CA GLU A 101 -13.90 -0.84 -12.95
C GLU A 101 -13.23 -2.09 -13.50
N ARG A 102 -13.93 -3.21 -13.35
CA ARG A 102 -13.46 -4.48 -13.91
C ARG A 102 -13.48 -4.42 -15.43
N GLY A 103 -12.35 -4.77 -16.04
CA GLY A 103 -12.13 -4.68 -17.49
C GLY A 103 -11.82 -3.28 -17.99
N ALA A 104 -11.48 -2.34 -17.10
CA ALA A 104 -10.85 -1.07 -17.44
C ALA A 104 -9.35 -1.19 -17.15
N ASP A 105 -8.63 -1.78 -18.10
CA ASP A 105 -7.27 -2.26 -17.92
C ASP A 105 -6.23 -1.23 -18.38
N HIS A 106 -4.97 -1.43 -18.02
CA HIS A 106 -3.85 -0.56 -18.41
C HIS A 106 -4.01 0.92 -18.02
N CYS A 107 -4.77 1.19 -16.95
CA CYS A 107 -4.94 2.54 -16.42
C CYS A 107 -3.73 2.96 -15.57
N ILE A 108 -3.45 4.27 -15.54
CA ILE A 108 -2.37 4.84 -14.74
C ILE A 108 -2.92 5.95 -13.85
N ILE A 109 -2.77 5.81 -12.54
CA ILE A 109 -3.16 6.81 -11.55
C ILE A 109 -1.90 7.40 -10.95
N ARG A 110 -1.57 8.67 -11.24
CA ARG A 110 -0.32 9.27 -10.78
C ARG A 110 -0.35 10.74 -10.42
N ASN A 111 0.52 11.19 -9.53
CA ASN A 111 0.66 12.59 -9.16
C ASN A 111 -0.67 13.24 -8.71
N ASN A 112 -1.53 12.48 -8.03
CA ASN A 112 -2.78 13.00 -7.48
C ASN A 112 -2.70 13.11 -5.95
N GLU A 113 -3.57 13.94 -5.40
CA GLU A 113 -3.80 14.06 -3.96
C GLU A 113 -5.16 13.46 -3.57
N PHE A 114 -5.19 12.69 -2.48
CA PHE A 114 -6.42 12.14 -1.89
C PHE A 114 -6.46 12.49 -0.41
N ILE A 115 -7.28 13.46 -0.03
CA ILE A 115 -7.29 14.04 1.33
C ILE A 115 -8.64 13.77 2.00
N LYS A 116 -8.63 13.14 3.18
CA LYS A 116 -9.84 12.75 3.91
C LYS A 116 -10.81 11.91 3.06
N THR A 117 -10.26 11.09 2.17
CA THR A 117 -11.06 10.16 1.38
C THR A 117 -11.24 8.89 2.18
N GLY A 118 -12.49 8.46 2.45
CA GLY A 118 -12.73 7.22 3.17
C GLY A 118 -12.06 6.00 2.52
N GLN A 119 -12.08 5.96 1.20
CA GLN A 119 -11.27 5.06 0.39
C GLN A 119 -10.67 5.87 -0.76
N GLY A 120 -9.35 5.91 -0.90
CA GLY A 120 -8.69 6.77 -1.88
C GLY A 120 -8.87 6.26 -3.31
N ILE A 121 -8.19 5.16 -3.60
CA ILE A 121 -8.20 4.51 -4.92
C ILE A 121 -8.71 3.09 -4.78
N MET A 122 -9.61 2.67 -5.67
CA MET A 122 -9.95 1.26 -5.82
C MET A 122 -9.77 0.83 -7.26
N SER A 123 -9.10 -0.30 -7.46
CA SER A 123 -8.86 -0.86 -8.78
C SER A 123 -9.35 -2.29 -8.91
N ALA A 124 -10.27 -2.51 -9.86
CA ALA A 124 -10.67 -3.82 -10.35
C ALA A 124 -10.19 -4.08 -11.80
N GLY A 125 -9.38 -3.18 -12.38
CA GLY A 125 -8.74 -3.36 -13.67
C GLY A 125 -7.37 -4.04 -13.55
N GLU A 126 -6.98 -4.78 -14.58
CA GLU A 126 -5.70 -5.45 -14.67
C GLU A 126 -4.65 -4.56 -15.37
N HIS A 127 -3.37 -4.84 -15.12
CA HIS A 127 -2.23 -4.08 -15.65
C HIS A 127 -2.24 -2.59 -15.26
N THR A 128 -2.85 -2.26 -14.11
CA THR A 128 -2.92 -0.90 -13.59
C THR A 128 -1.63 -0.52 -12.87
N LEU A 129 -1.19 0.73 -13.08
CA LEU A 129 -0.10 1.35 -12.33
C LEU A 129 -0.64 2.49 -11.45
N ILE A 130 -0.48 2.37 -10.13
CA ILE A 130 -0.82 3.40 -9.15
C ILE A 130 0.47 3.95 -8.57
N THR A 131 0.89 5.15 -8.97
CA THR A 131 2.22 5.65 -8.64
C THR A 131 2.32 7.12 -8.30
N LYS A 132 3.20 7.50 -7.37
CA LYS A 132 3.48 8.93 -7.05
C LYS A 132 2.24 9.71 -6.61
N ASN A 133 1.29 9.06 -5.95
CA ASN A 133 0.14 9.74 -5.35
C ASN A 133 0.41 10.03 -3.87
N TYR A 134 -0.10 11.17 -3.39
CA TYR A 134 -0.15 11.51 -1.97
C TYR A 134 -1.56 11.23 -1.44
N LEU A 135 -1.68 10.31 -0.49
CA LEU A 135 -2.94 9.94 0.13
C LEU A 135 -2.83 10.21 1.64
N ASP A 136 -3.80 10.92 2.19
CA ASP A 136 -3.89 11.27 3.61
C ASP A 136 -5.34 11.07 4.07
N GLY A 137 -5.56 9.93 4.71
CA GLY A 137 -6.86 9.39 5.02
C GLY A 137 -7.53 10.05 6.24
N PRO A 138 -8.82 9.75 6.44
CA PRO A 138 -9.50 10.10 7.67
C PRO A 138 -9.18 9.13 8.81
N SER A 139 -9.48 9.52 10.04
CA SER A 139 -9.28 8.69 11.24
C SER A 139 -10.57 8.07 11.80
N TYR A 140 -11.62 7.94 10.99
CA TYR A 140 -12.93 7.40 11.39
C TYR A 140 -13.23 6.05 10.70
N ALA A 141 -14.10 5.24 11.29
CA ALA A 141 -14.59 4.01 10.66
C ALA A 141 -15.58 4.34 9.52
N LEU A 142 -15.40 3.74 8.34
CA LEU A 142 -16.31 3.93 7.21
C LEU A 142 -17.70 3.35 7.49
N TRP A 143 -17.74 2.23 8.20
CA TRP A 143 -18.94 1.56 8.65
C TRP A 143 -18.66 0.85 9.97
N ARG A 144 -19.66 0.79 10.86
CA ARG A 144 -19.55 0.02 12.10
C ARG A 144 -20.89 -0.49 12.62
N THR A 145 -20.80 -1.57 13.38
CA THR A 145 -21.83 -2.14 14.27
C THR A 145 -21.16 -2.51 15.60
N SER A 146 -21.91 -3.06 16.55
CA SER A 146 -21.33 -3.61 17.78
C SER A 146 -20.43 -4.84 17.57
N ARG A 147 -20.47 -5.47 16.39
CA ARG A 147 -19.77 -6.73 16.10
C ARG A 147 -18.72 -6.64 15.00
N SER A 148 -18.79 -5.63 14.14
CA SER A 148 -17.89 -5.47 13.01
C SER A 148 -17.75 -4.01 12.59
N SER A 149 -16.67 -3.68 11.90
CA SER A 149 -16.38 -2.38 11.29
C SER A 149 -15.64 -2.56 9.96
N TRP A 150 -15.54 -1.46 9.23
CA TRP A 150 -14.55 -1.26 8.18
C TRP A 150 -13.81 0.04 8.45
N GLY A 151 -12.49 -0.02 8.50
CA GLY A 151 -11.65 1.17 8.54
C GLY A 151 -11.48 1.82 7.17
N PRO A 152 -10.86 3.01 7.13
CA PRO A 152 -10.56 3.70 5.90
C PRO A 152 -9.36 3.03 5.19
N MET A 153 -9.34 3.11 3.85
CA MET A 153 -8.36 2.39 3.03
C MET A 153 -7.70 3.31 2.01
N GLY A 154 -6.37 3.34 1.95
CA GLY A 154 -5.65 4.17 0.97
C GLY A 154 -5.92 3.68 -0.45
N ILE A 155 -5.48 2.46 -0.73
CA ILE A 155 -5.57 1.80 -2.03
C ILE A 155 -6.18 0.41 -1.84
N HIS A 156 -7.22 0.05 -2.60
CA HIS A 156 -7.82 -1.28 -2.57
C HIS A 156 -7.70 -1.95 -3.95
N LEU A 157 -6.97 -3.05 -4.00
CA LEU A 157 -6.79 -3.87 -5.20
C LEU A 157 -7.78 -5.03 -5.18
N ASN A 158 -8.80 -4.97 -6.05
CA ASN A 158 -9.80 -6.03 -6.14
C ASN A 158 -9.38 -7.21 -7.03
N ILE A 159 -8.33 -7.06 -7.83
CA ILE A 159 -7.81 -8.09 -8.75
C ILE A 159 -6.28 -8.01 -8.83
N GLY A 160 -5.65 -9.07 -9.35
CA GLY A 160 -4.22 -9.15 -9.59
C GLY A 160 -3.72 -8.34 -10.79
N ASN A 161 -2.46 -8.58 -11.18
CA ASN A 161 -1.76 -7.90 -12.27
C ASN A 161 -1.64 -6.39 -12.06
N GLN A 162 -1.25 -5.93 -10.87
CA GLN A 162 -1.17 -4.49 -10.55
C GLN A 162 0.18 -4.10 -9.96
N GLU A 163 0.59 -2.86 -10.19
CA GLU A 163 1.76 -2.24 -9.58
C GLU A 163 1.35 -1.01 -8.75
N VAL A 164 1.84 -0.95 -7.51
CA VAL A 164 1.67 0.19 -6.60
C VAL A 164 3.05 0.68 -6.18
N SER A 165 3.46 1.86 -6.63
CA SER A 165 4.84 2.31 -6.44
C SER A 165 5.02 3.80 -6.15
N TYR A 166 6.01 4.17 -5.31
CA TYR A 166 6.34 5.59 -5.04
C TYR A 166 5.19 6.43 -4.46
N ASN A 167 4.20 5.82 -3.81
CA ASN A 167 3.12 6.56 -3.17
C ASN A 167 3.47 6.91 -1.72
N THR A 168 2.96 8.04 -1.24
CA THR A 168 2.91 8.38 0.18
C THR A 168 1.49 8.15 0.68
N ILE A 169 1.31 7.25 1.65
CA ILE A 169 0.00 6.83 2.16
C ILE A 169 -0.05 7.02 3.67
N LYS A 170 -0.89 7.94 4.14
CA LYS A 170 -0.92 8.36 5.53
C LYS A 170 -2.29 8.23 6.16
N ASN A 171 -2.31 7.91 7.45
CA ASN A 171 -3.46 8.10 8.35
C ASN A 171 -4.74 7.34 7.95
N PHE A 172 -4.67 6.30 7.12
CA PHE A 172 -5.79 5.38 6.89
C PHE A 172 -5.87 4.37 8.02
N GLY A 173 -6.46 4.80 9.14
CA GLY A 173 -6.71 3.96 10.29
C GLY A 173 -7.68 4.58 11.29
N THR A 174 -8.53 3.75 11.88
CA THR A 174 -9.43 4.15 12.97
C THR A 174 -9.14 3.35 14.23
N LYS A 175 -9.45 3.93 15.40
CA LYS A 175 -9.53 3.23 16.69
C LYS A 175 -10.97 2.94 17.11
N ASP A 176 -11.95 3.52 16.42
CA ASP A 176 -13.37 3.26 16.62
C ASP A 176 -13.76 1.97 15.88
N SER A 177 -13.34 0.84 16.44
CA SER A 177 -13.60 -0.49 15.90
C SER A 177 -13.86 -1.48 17.04
N PRO A 178 -14.81 -2.43 16.92
CA PRO A 178 -14.91 -3.56 17.84
C PRO A 178 -13.66 -4.45 17.80
N TRP A 179 -12.86 -4.31 16.73
CA TRP A 179 -11.54 -4.88 16.59
C TRP A 179 -10.42 -3.95 17.11
N GLY A 180 -10.71 -2.91 17.88
CA GLY A 180 -9.71 -1.99 18.45
C GLY A 180 -8.99 -1.07 17.45
N SER A 181 -8.60 -1.55 16.27
CA SER A 181 -8.18 -0.74 15.13
C SER A 181 -8.49 -1.45 13.81
N ASP A 182 -8.68 -0.66 12.75
CA ASP A 182 -9.13 -1.11 11.43
C ASP A 182 -8.69 -0.10 10.35
N GLY A 183 -8.61 -0.54 9.11
CA GLY A 183 -8.14 0.22 7.95
C GLY A 183 -6.69 -0.08 7.56
N GLY A 184 -6.21 0.58 6.51
CA GLY A 184 -4.85 0.30 6.03
C GLY A 184 -4.42 1.11 4.82
N ALA A 185 -3.12 1.02 4.54
CA ALA A 185 -2.53 1.66 3.37
C ALA A 185 -2.97 0.98 2.06
N ILE A 186 -2.85 -0.35 2.00
CA ILE A 186 -3.15 -1.16 0.82
C ILE A 186 -3.95 -2.42 1.22
N GLU A 187 -5.11 -2.61 0.60
CA GLU A 187 -6.04 -3.70 0.87
C GLU A 187 -6.18 -4.59 -0.37
N ILE A 188 -6.19 -5.91 -0.17
CA ILE A 188 -6.31 -6.88 -1.25
C ILE A 188 -7.35 -7.91 -0.85
N ASP A 189 -8.57 -7.43 -0.62
CA ASP A 189 -9.59 -8.15 0.14
C ASP A 189 -10.74 -8.71 -0.70
N CYS A 190 -10.79 -8.40 -1.99
CA CYS A 190 -11.82 -9.00 -2.83
C CYS A 190 -11.53 -10.50 -3.04
N GLY A 191 -12.39 -11.37 -2.49
CA GLY A 191 -12.32 -12.82 -2.71
C GLY A 191 -12.81 -13.27 -4.09
N ARG A 192 -13.45 -12.40 -4.87
CA ARG A 192 -14.10 -12.78 -6.15
C ARG A 192 -13.12 -12.97 -7.31
N TYR A 193 -11.95 -12.33 -7.24
CA TYR A 193 -11.00 -12.29 -8.33
C TYR A 193 -9.60 -12.69 -7.85
N HIS A 194 -8.77 -13.16 -8.77
CA HIS A 194 -7.47 -13.72 -8.43
C HIS A 194 -6.52 -12.68 -7.82
N LYS A 195 -5.67 -13.12 -6.89
CA LYS A 195 -4.67 -12.28 -6.20
C LYS A 195 -3.25 -12.58 -6.70
N LYS A 196 -3.05 -12.55 -8.02
CA LYS A 196 -1.80 -12.95 -8.69
C LYS A 196 -1.01 -11.74 -9.19
N ASN A 197 0.32 -11.82 -9.21
CA ASN A 197 1.18 -10.84 -9.90
C ASN A 197 0.97 -9.39 -9.41
N ILE A 198 1.16 -9.16 -8.10
CA ILE A 198 1.05 -7.82 -7.50
C ILE A 198 2.45 -7.36 -7.07
N TYR A 199 2.81 -6.16 -7.50
CA TYR A 199 4.10 -5.54 -7.23
C TYR A 199 3.90 -4.27 -6.40
N ILE A 200 4.44 -4.22 -5.19
CA ILE A 200 4.27 -3.08 -4.27
C ILE A 200 5.65 -2.62 -3.83
N HIS A 201 6.12 -1.47 -4.33
CA HIS A 201 7.49 -1.07 -4.05
C HIS A 201 7.74 0.42 -3.93
N HIS A 202 8.76 0.77 -3.15
CA HIS A 202 9.18 2.17 -2.97
C HIS A 202 8.06 3.07 -2.45
N ASN A 203 7.07 2.53 -1.72
CA ASN A 203 6.04 3.35 -1.08
C ASN A 203 6.50 3.77 0.32
N TYR A 204 6.05 4.94 0.76
CA TYR A 204 6.13 5.37 2.14
C TYR A 204 4.74 5.29 2.78
N SER A 205 4.62 4.62 3.93
CA SER A 205 3.39 4.58 4.70
C SER A 205 3.60 5.06 6.14
N GLU A 206 2.66 5.86 6.64
CA GLU A 206 2.71 6.38 8.01
C GLU A 206 1.32 6.42 8.65
N GLY A 207 1.21 5.97 9.90
CA GLY A 207 0.00 6.20 10.71
C GLY A 207 -1.25 5.44 10.25
N ASN A 208 -1.11 4.50 9.32
CA ASN A 208 -2.20 3.61 8.92
C ASN A 208 -2.40 2.51 9.99
N ALA A 209 -3.55 1.82 9.98
CA ALA A 209 -3.72 0.66 10.85
C ALA A 209 -2.83 -0.52 10.43
N GLY A 210 -2.70 -0.78 9.13
CA GLY A 210 -1.69 -1.67 8.57
C GLY A 210 -1.14 -1.24 7.21
N PHE A 211 -0.13 -1.96 6.70
CA PHE A 211 0.39 -1.68 5.35
C PHE A 211 -0.30 -2.52 4.28
N ILE A 212 -0.29 -3.85 4.41
CA ILE A 212 -0.98 -4.77 3.49
C ILE A 212 -1.88 -5.72 4.28
N GLU A 213 -3.14 -5.79 3.89
CA GLU A 213 -4.06 -6.85 4.29
C GLU A 213 -4.58 -7.62 3.08
N SER A 214 -4.75 -8.93 3.26
CA SER A 214 -5.37 -9.80 2.28
C SER A 214 -6.27 -10.81 2.97
N SER A 215 -7.55 -10.69 2.64
CA SER A 215 -8.63 -11.57 3.07
C SER A 215 -8.53 -13.00 2.54
N TRP A 216 -9.31 -13.87 3.18
CA TRP A 216 -9.56 -15.24 2.76
C TRP A 216 -10.99 -15.66 3.14
N ASP A 217 -11.12 -16.74 3.91
CA ASP A 217 -12.37 -17.42 4.23
C ASP A 217 -13.21 -16.73 5.31
N TYR A 218 -12.64 -15.76 6.05
CA TYR A 218 -13.41 -14.95 6.99
C TYR A 218 -14.29 -13.92 6.28
N ASP A 219 -13.77 -13.30 5.21
CA ASP A 219 -14.41 -12.14 4.59
C ASP A 219 -15.21 -12.52 3.34
N TRP A 220 -14.79 -13.58 2.64
CA TRP A 220 -15.47 -14.08 1.44
C TRP A 220 -15.61 -15.61 1.40
N PRO A 221 -16.41 -16.24 2.30
CA PRO A 221 -16.55 -17.69 2.36
C PRO A 221 -16.86 -18.41 1.03
N PRO A 222 -17.72 -17.88 0.12
CA PRO A 222 -17.96 -18.52 -1.18
C PRO A 222 -16.85 -18.29 -2.20
N PHE A 223 -15.93 -17.33 -1.98
CA PHE A 223 -14.91 -16.95 -2.94
C PHE A 223 -13.53 -16.85 -2.27
N ARG A 224 -12.78 -17.96 -2.33
CA ARG A 224 -11.43 -18.07 -1.76
C ARG A 224 -10.38 -17.92 -2.87
N GLN A 225 -9.45 -16.99 -2.69
CA GLN A 225 -8.41 -16.69 -3.69
C GLN A 225 -7.04 -16.66 -3.06
N GLU A 226 -6.19 -17.60 -3.49
CA GLU A 226 -4.86 -17.74 -2.94
C GLU A 226 -3.95 -16.67 -3.54
N ILE A 227 -2.87 -16.40 -2.84
CA ILE A 227 -1.92 -15.36 -3.20
C ILE A 227 -0.77 -15.97 -4.00
N TYR A 228 -0.49 -15.44 -5.19
CA TYR A 228 0.60 -15.92 -6.04
C TYR A 228 1.48 -14.80 -6.59
N ASN A 229 2.80 -15.03 -6.61
CA ASN A 229 3.76 -14.21 -7.33
C ASN A 229 3.68 -12.72 -6.98
N TRP A 230 3.81 -12.40 -5.69
CA TRP A 230 3.92 -11.02 -5.23
C TRP A 230 5.36 -10.64 -5.00
N ARG A 231 5.67 -9.37 -5.24
CA ARG A 231 6.91 -8.75 -4.76
C ARG A 231 6.59 -7.45 -4.05
N VAL A 232 6.94 -7.42 -2.76
CA VAL A 232 6.78 -6.26 -1.90
C VAL A 232 8.16 -5.82 -1.46
N SER A 233 8.67 -4.72 -2.00
CA SER A 233 10.09 -4.39 -1.85
C SER A 233 10.43 -2.92 -1.72
N PHE A 234 11.49 -2.61 -0.98
CA PHE A 234 11.97 -1.23 -0.82
C PHE A 234 10.90 -0.27 -0.30
N ASN A 235 9.91 -0.74 0.47
CA ASN A 235 8.95 0.14 1.13
C ASN A 235 9.49 0.57 2.51
N VAL A 236 9.12 1.78 2.93
CA VAL A 236 9.35 2.29 4.28
C VAL A 236 8.00 2.43 4.96
N CYS A 237 7.76 1.65 6.00
CA CYS A 237 6.44 1.53 6.62
C CYS A 237 6.50 1.84 8.11
N TYR A 238 5.86 2.91 8.53
CA TYR A 238 5.68 3.31 9.93
C TYR A 238 4.19 3.37 10.29
N ASP A 239 3.59 2.19 10.42
CA ASP A 239 2.15 2.03 10.68
C ASP A 239 1.93 1.33 12.02
N GLY A 240 0.65 1.11 12.35
CA GLY A 240 0.22 0.54 13.60
C GLY A 240 0.14 -1.00 13.64
N GLN A 241 -1.08 -1.50 13.83
CA GLN A 241 -1.45 -2.87 14.18
C GLN A 241 -0.59 -3.99 13.56
N SER A 242 -0.38 -3.94 12.24
CA SER A 242 0.44 -4.92 11.53
C SER A 242 1.12 -4.35 10.29
N TRP A 243 2.31 -4.85 9.94
CA TRP A 243 2.84 -4.61 8.59
C TRP A 243 2.07 -5.42 7.57
N LEU A 244 1.97 -6.72 7.80
CA LEU A 244 1.20 -7.61 6.95
C LEU A 244 0.12 -8.30 7.76
N PHE A 245 -1.08 -8.38 7.21
CA PHE A 245 -2.13 -9.27 7.68
C PHE A 245 -2.56 -10.20 6.54
N LEU A 246 -1.92 -11.36 6.45
CA LEU A 246 -2.14 -12.33 5.37
C LEU A 246 -3.01 -13.48 5.88
N LEU A 247 -4.25 -13.53 5.40
CA LEU A 247 -5.23 -14.57 5.79
C LEU A 247 -5.32 -15.73 4.78
N ALA A 248 -4.72 -15.59 3.60
CA ALA A 248 -4.76 -16.57 2.53
C ALA A 248 -3.45 -17.38 2.42
N PRO A 249 -3.49 -18.63 1.93
CA PRO A 249 -2.30 -19.35 1.51
C PRO A 249 -1.51 -18.56 0.47
N CYS A 250 -0.18 -18.57 0.60
CA CYS A 250 0.71 -17.85 -0.29
C CYS A 250 1.60 -18.82 -1.05
N THR A 251 1.93 -18.48 -2.30
CA THR A 251 2.90 -19.22 -3.11
C THR A 251 3.78 -18.24 -3.90
N GLY A 252 5.09 -18.33 -3.70
CA GLY A 252 6.06 -17.52 -4.43
C GLY A 252 5.93 -16.02 -4.16
N ILE A 253 5.70 -15.63 -2.91
CA ILE A 253 5.67 -14.21 -2.53
C ILE A 253 6.96 -13.80 -1.84
N TYR A 254 7.47 -12.62 -2.20
CA TYR A 254 8.75 -12.11 -1.74
C TYR A 254 8.60 -10.73 -1.11
N PHE A 255 9.09 -10.60 0.11
CA PHE A 255 9.20 -9.37 0.87
C PHE A 255 10.68 -9.03 1.01
N ASP A 256 11.17 -8.11 0.18
CA ASP A 256 12.59 -7.86 0.01
C ASP A 256 12.98 -6.43 0.36
N ASN A 257 14.01 -6.25 1.20
CA ASN A 257 14.58 -4.93 1.47
C ASN A 257 13.53 -3.89 1.93
N ASN A 258 12.56 -4.26 2.77
CA ASN A 258 11.65 -3.29 3.37
C ASN A 258 12.20 -2.80 4.72
N THR A 259 11.90 -1.54 5.06
CA THR A 259 12.14 -0.99 6.41
C THR A 259 10.81 -0.89 7.14
N ILE A 260 10.66 -1.67 8.21
CA ILE A 260 9.39 -1.92 8.89
C ILE A 260 9.50 -1.43 10.32
N ALA A 261 8.87 -0.29 10.60
CA ALA A 261 8.82 0.34 11.90
C ALA A 261 7.48 0.05 12.58
N ARG A 262 7.49 -0.80 13.61
CA ARG A 262 6.34 -1.28 14.37
C ARG A 262 6.60 -1.16 15.86
N TYR A 263 6.58 0.07 16.36
CA TYR A 263 6.88 0.35 17.76
C TYR A 263 5.89 1.26 18.49
N ASN A 264 4.95 1.88 17.78
CA ASN A 264 3.87 2.65 18.38
C ASN A 264 2.54 1.89 18.28
N GLY A 265 1.78 1.87 19.38
CA GLY A 265 0.48 1.21 19.43
C GLY A 265 -0.60 2.09 18.79
N PHE A 266 -1.43 1.50 17.93
CA PHE A 266 -2.57 2.16 17.30
C PHE A 266 -3.85 1.45 17.73
N GLY A 267 -4.42 1.81 18.88
CA GLY A 267 -5.73 1.34 19.34
C GLY A 267 -5.78 -0.10 19.88
N ARG A 268 -4.99 -1.03 19.33
CA ARG A 268 -4.75 -2.37 19.89
C ARG A 268 -3.36 -2.48 20.52
N SER A 269 -3.22 -3.40 21.48
CA SER A 269 -1.92 -3.87 21.97
C SER A 269 -1.17 -4.74 20.94
N GLN A 270 -1.89 -5.23 19.92
CA GLN A 270 -1.29 -5.91 18.77
C GLN A 270 -0.49 -4.91 17.95
N ASN A 271 0.81 -5.17 17.81
CA ASN A 271 1.76 -4.36 17.04
C ASN A 271 2.76 -5.31 16.38
N ALA A 272 2.25 -6.20 15.54
CA ALA A 272 3.03 -7.27 14.92
C ALA A 272 3.77 -6.76 13.69
N GLY A 273 4.89 -7.38 13.33
CA GLY A 273 5.47 -7.25 12.00
C GLY A 273 4.57 -7.92 10.96
N ALA A 274 4.92 -9.14 10.55
CA ALA A 274 4.13 -9.95 9.62
C ALA A 274 3.21 -10.92 10.38
N ARG A 275 1.89 -10.70 10.31
CA ARG A 275 0.88 -11.64 10.77
C ARG A 275 0.44 -12.53 9.61
N ILE A 276 0.69 -13.84 9.73
CA ILE A 276 0.33 -14.85 8.72
C ILE A 276 -0.61 -15.86 9.38
N ASP A 277 -1.91 -15.70 9.13
CA ASP A 277 -2.98 -16.36 9.89
C ASP A 277 -4.02 -16.98 8.95
N VAL A 278 -3.71 -18.15 8.42
CA VAL A 278 -4.54 -18.81 7.41
C VAL A 278 -5.55 -19.73 8.09
N ARG A 279 -6.85 -19.48 7.89
CA ARG A 279 -7.91 -20.32 8.48
C ARG A 279 -7.77 -21.77 8.05
N GLY A 280 -7.85 -22.71 9.01
CA GLY A 280 -7.58 -24.14 8.76
C GLY A 280 -6.08 -24.46 8.64
N GLY A 281 -5.21 -23.61 9.20
CA GLY A 281 -3.74 -23.61 9.12
C GLY A 281 -2.98 -24.86 9.58
N THR A 282 -3.61 -26.03 9.62
CA THR A 282 -2.94 -27.31 9.80
C THR A 282 -2.32 -27.81 8.48
N PRO A 283 -1.19 -28.55 8.56
CA PRO A 283 -0.33 -28.69 9.72
C PRO A 283 0.55 -27.44 9.92
N VAL A 284 0.80 -27.13 11.20
CA VAL A 284 1.79 -26.17 11.66
C VAL A 284 3.17 -26.57 11.13
N GLY A 285 3.98 -25.62 10.65
CA GLY A 285 5.36 -25.87 10.19
C GLY A 285 5.53 -26.16 8.69
N LYS A 286 4.46 -26.23 7.88
CA LYS A 286 4.63 -26.16 6.41
C LYS A 286 5.04 -24.75 5.98
N PRO A 287 5.91 -24.60 4.96
CA PRO A 287 6.26 -23.30 4.42
C PRO A 287 5.00 -22.49 4.12
N SER A 288 4.96 -21.23 4.58
CA SER A 288 3.83 -20.34 4.30
C SER A 288 3.79 -19.90 2.84
N GLY A 289 4.85 -20.18 2.08
CA GLY A 289 5.11 -19.67 0.73
C GLY A 289 5.54 -18.20 0.70
N ALA A 290 5.75 -17.59 1.87
CA ALA A 290 6.22 -16.23 2.03
C ALA A 290 7.72 -16.18 2.36
N HIS A 291 8.47 -15.46 1.53
CA HIS A 291 9.90 -15.25 1.67
C HIS A 291 10.18 -13.84 2.18
N PHE A 292 10.95 -13.72 3.26
CA PHE A 292 11.38 -12.46 3.84
C PHE A 292 12.89 -12.36 3.75
N ARG A 293 13.39 -11.44 2.93
CA ARG A 293 14.83 -11.24 2.70
C ARG A 293 15.25 -9.80 2.89
N ASN A 294 16.43 -9.58 3.47
CA ASN A 294 17.04 -8.25 3.58
C ASN A 294 16.20 -7.19 4.29
N ASN A 295 15.15 -7.55 5.03
CA ASN A 295 14.28 -6.56 5.67
C ASN A 295 14.86 -6.08 7.00
N LEU A 296 14.62 -4.82 7.31
CA LEU A 296 14.85 -4.26 8.64
C LEU A 296 13.53 -4.27 9.41
N PHE A 297 13.44 -5.08 10.47
CA PHE A 297 12.33 -5.07 11.41
C PHE A 297 12.70 -4.29 12.66
N ILE A 298 12.01 -3.19 12.93
CA ILE A 298 12.07 -2.45 14.19
C ILE A 298 10.75 -2.69 14.91
N TYR A 299 10.74 -3.51 15.96
CA TYR A 299 9.50 -4.06 16.51
C TYR A 299 9.43 -3.92 18.04
N SER A 300 8.24 -3.71 18.60
CA SER A 300 8.05 -3.77 20.06
C SER A 300 7.48 -5.10 20.57
N SER A 301 6.69 -5.81 19.75
CA SER A 301 6.09 -7.10 20.14
C SER A 301 6.84 -8.30 19.54
N SER A 302 6.45 -8.75 18.35
CA SER A 302 7.09 -9.83 17.59
C SER A 302 7.15 -9.48 16.10
N PRO A 303 8.26 -9.80 15.40
CA PRO A 303 8.35 -9.63 13.96
C PRO A 303 7.40 -10.54 13.18
N TYR A 304 7.02 -11.70 13.75
CA TYR A 304 6.12 -12.66 13.10
C TYR A 304 5.10 -13.22 14.09
N THR A 305 3.84 -13.33 13.67
CA THR A 305 2.72 -13.88 14.47
C THR A 305 1.71 -14.60 13.58
N GLY A 306 0.84 -15.42 14.18
CA GLY A 306 -0.19 -16.17 13.45
C GLY A 306 0.18 -17.65 13.24
N ASN A 307 -0.81 -18.46 12.87
CA ASN A 307 -0.70 -19.92 12.85
C ASN A 307 0.24 -20.47 11.75
N ARG A 308 0.56 -19.68 10.72
CA ARG A 308 1.46 -20.04 9.61
C ARG A 308 2.80 -19.30 9.68
N ALA A 309 3.00 -18.42 10.65
CA ALA A 309 4.23 -17.62 10.77
C ALA A 309 5.51 -18.46 10.92
N SER A 310 5.44 -19.63 11.55
CA SER A 310 6.59 -20.54 11.69
C SER A 310 7.07 -21.07 10.33
N GLY A 311 6.21 -21.11 9.32
CA GLY A 311 6.54 -21.51 7.96
C GLY A 311 7.13 -20.39 7.09
N ALA A 312 7.28 -19.17 7.60
CA ALA A 312 7.90 -18.08 6.85
C ALA A 312 9.37 -18.41 6.53
N LEU A 313 9.76 -18.28 5.27
CA LEU A 313 11.12 -18.49 4.83
C LEU A 313 11.90 -17.19 5.03
N LYS A 314 12.90 -17.22 5.90
CA LYS A 314 13.63 -16.03 6.37
C LYS A 314 15.09 -16.15 6.01
N ARG A 315 15.68 -15.05 5.52
CA ARG A 315 17.11 -14.98 5.17
C ARG A 315 17.60 -13.54 5.22
N ALA A 316 18.74 -13.31 5.87
CA ALA A 316 19.40 -12.00 5.91
C ALA A 316 18.47 -10.86 6.34
N ASN A 317 17.53 -11.07 7.27
CA ASN A 317 16.77 -9.98 7.88
C ASN A 317 17.52 -9.44 9.10
N TRP A 318 17.29 -8.18 9.46
CA TRP A 318 17.77 -7.61 10.72
C TRP A 318 16.62 -7.33 11.68
N TYR A 319 16.82 -7.64 12.95
CA TYR A 319 15.81 -7.51 13.99
C TYR A 319 16.28 -6.55 15.09
N SER A 320 15.62 -5.40 15.20
CA SER A 320 15.83 -4.41 16.26
C SER A 320 14.60 -4.37 17.16
N LYS A 321 14.74 -4.85 18.40
CA LYS A 321 13.67 -4.72 19.39
C LYS A 321 13.66 -3.29 19.94
N TYR A 322 12.60 -2.54 19.66
CA TYR A 322 12.49 -1.13 20.03
C TYR A 322 12.66 -0.94 21.55
N LYS A 323 13.45 0.07 21.94
CA LYS A 323 13.89 0.37 23.31
C LYS A 323 14.66 -0.75 24.03
N GLN A 324 14.87 -1.90 23.40
CA GLN A 324 15.62 -3.03 23.94
C GLN A 324 16.53 -3.67 22.87
N PRO A 325 17.35 -2.89 22.13
CA PRO A 325 18.09 -3.40 20.97
C PRO A 325 19.09 -4.51 21.31
N GLY A 326 19.49 -4.66 22.58
CA GLY A 326 20.34 -5.77 23.04
C GLY A 326 19.66 -7.15 23.01
N ILE A 327 18.33 -7.21 22.88
CA ILE A 327 17.60 -8.48 22.80
C ILE A 327 17.67 -9.02 21.38
N LYS A 328 18.31 -10.19 21.25
CA LYS A 328 18.37 -10.94 19.99
C LYS A 328 17.05 -11.61 19.68
N TYR A 329 16.65 -11.61 18.41
CA TYR A 329 15.49 -12.38 17.96
C TYR A 329 15.88 -13.84 17.69
N PRO A 330 15.35 -14.83 18.44
CA PRO A 330 15.73 -16.24 18.25
C PRO A 330 14.97 -16.93 17.11
N GLY A 331 13.93 -16.30 16.56
CA GLY A 331 13.02 -16.91 15.59
C GLY A 331 13.50 -16.93 14.14
N ASP A 332 14.73 -16.50 13.87
CA ASP A 332 15.37 -16.56 12.55
C ASP A 332 16.84 -16.96 12.68
N SER A 333 17.17 -18.21 12.34
CA SER A 333 18.56 -18.72 12.35
C SER A 333 19.39 -18.21 11.18
N ASN A 334 18.76 -17.67 10.14
CA ASN A 334 19.40 -17.17 8.92
C ASN A 334 19.45 -15.64 8.87
N GLN A 335 19.17 -14.98 9.99
CA GLN A 335 19.17 -13.52 10.10
C GLN A 335 20.55 -12.93 9.78
N ALA A 336 20.56 -11.71 9.25
CA ALA A 336 21.78 -10.92 9.11
C ALA A 336 22.31 -10.45 10.47
N GLY A 337 21.40 -10.25 11.43
CA GLY A 337 21.73 -9.93 12.81
C GLY A 337 20.54 -9.41 13.61
N SER A 338 20.79 -9.15 14.89
CA SER A 338 19.89 -8.44 15.79
C SER A 338 20.69 -7.35 16.50
N GLY A 339 20.07 -6.22 16.79
CA GLY A 339 20.78 -5.12 17.44
C GLY A 339 20.23 -3.75 17.08
N ASP A 340 20.89 -2.72 17.61
CA ASP A 340 20.69 -1.35 17.17
C ASP A 340 21.03 -1.26 15.67
N PRO A 341 20.10 -0.79 14.81
CA PRO A 341 20.31 -0.69 13.38
C PRO A 341 21.27 0.45 12.98
N GLY A 342 21.67 1.34 13.89
CA GLY A 342 22.57 2.45 13.57
C GLY A 342 21.96 3.41 12.54
N LEU A 343 20.71 3.80 12.75
CA LEU A 343 20.00 4.75 11.88
C LEU A 343 20.32 6.19 12.27
N VAL A 344 20.12 7.12 11.33
CA VAL A 344 20.38 8.56 11.51
C VAL A 344 19.55 9.12 12.67
N ASP A 345 18.21 8.98 12.63
CA ASP A 345 17.33 9.48 13.69
C ASP A 345 15.98 8.71 13.68
N LEU A 346 15.91 7.64 14.46
CA LEU A 346 14.70 6.79 14.55
C LEU A 346 13.48 7.57 15.05
N GLU A 347 13.66 8.47 16.02
CA GLU A 347 12.56 9.21 16.65
C GLU A 347 11.95 10.24 15.69
N LYS A 348 12.76 10.77 14.76
CA LYS A 348 12.27 11.60 13.64
C LYS A 348 11.94 10.82 12.38
N GLN A 349 11.89 9.48 12.46
CA GLN A 349 11.60 8.59 11.33
C GLN A 349 12.60 8.74 10.16
N ASP A 350 13.83 9.15 10.45
CA ASP A 350 14.94 9.14 9.50
C ASP A 350 15.64 7.77 9.54
N TYR A 351 15.15 6.88 8.68
CA TYR A 351 15.64 5.50 8.56
C TYR A 351 16.88 5.35 7.68
N HIS A 352 17.56 6.43 7.31
CA HIS A 352 18.86 6.33 6.64
C HIS A 352 19.90 5.71 7.56
N LEU A 353 20.87 5.02 6.98
CA LEU A 353 21.95 4.38 7.71
C LEU A 353 23.02 5.40 8.11
N LYS A 354 23.58 5.27 9.32
CA LYS A 354 24.84 5.95 9.68
C LYS A 354 26.03 5.29 8.99
N ALA A 355 27.15 6.00 8.94
CA ALA A 355 28.40 5.50 8.39
C ALA A 355 28.89 4.23 9.11
N ASP A 356 28.63 4.09 10.39
CA ASP A 356 29.00 2.94 11.22
C ASP A 356 27.85 1.94 11.41
N SER A 357 26.74 2.08 10.65
CA SER A 357 25.59 1.18 10.78
C SER A 357 26.00 -0.29 10.57
N PRO A 358 25.59 -1.20 11.47
CA PRO A 358 25.90 -2.63 11.33
C PRO A 358 25.10 -3.30 10.20
N LEU A 359 24.12 -2.60 9.62
CA LEU A 359 23.31 -3.08 8.50
C LEU A 359 24.06 -3.11 7.17
N ARG A 360 25.19 -2.37 7.10
CA ARG A 360 25.93 -2.18 5.85
C ARG A 360 26.58 -3.48 5.36
N GLY A 361 26.40 -3.80 4.09
CA GLY A 361 26.98 -4.99 3.43
C GLY A 361 26.51 -6.34 4.00
N LYS A 362 25.38 -6.38 4.70
CA LYS A 362 24.83 -7.60 5.32
C LYS A 362 23.70 -8.26 4.53
N ALA A 363 23.06 -7.51 3.62
CA ALA A 363 22.02 -8.06 2.76
C ALA A 363 22.63 -8.89 1.63
N ILE A 364 21.90 -9.90 1.17
CA ILE A 364 22.23 -10.62 -0.05
C ILE A 364 21.98 -9.72 -1.27
N ASN A 365 22.81 -9.84 -2.30
CA ASN A 365 22.61 -9.14 -3.56
C ASN A 365 21.42 -9.75 -4.33
N LEU A 366 20.45 -8.92 -4.69
CA LEU A 366 19.27 -9.31 -5.48
C LEU A 366 19.18 -8.50 -6.78
N SER A 367 20.32 -8.10 -7.36
CA SER A 367 20.41 -7.20 -8.53
C SER A 367 19.79 -7.76 -9.80
N GLU A 368 19.55 -9.07 -9.86
CA GLU A 368 18.76 -9.70 -10.92
C GLU A 368 17.30 -9.23 -10.92
N PHE A 369 16.80 -8.71 -9.78
CA PHE A 369 15.41 -8.31 -9.60
C PHE A 369 15.20 -6.82 -9.39
N TYR A 370 16.18 -6.12 -8.82
CA TYR A 370 16.03 -4.73 -8.39
C TYR A 370 17.16 -3.85 -8.89
N LYS A 371 16.81 -2.61 -9.22
CA LYS A 371 17.74 -1.63 -9.83
C LYS A 371 18.04 -0.44 -8.94
N SER A 372 17.13 -0.08 -8.03
CA SER A 372 17.26 1.08 -7.17
C SER A 372 16.78 0.82 -5.75
N ASP A 373 17.31 1.58 -4.80
CA ASP A 373 16.80 1.64 -3.43
C ASP A 373 15.62 2.64 -3.30
N PHE A 374 15.10 2.80 -2.09
CA PHE A 374 13.96 3.69 -1.79
C PHE A 374 14.18 5.15 -2.24
N ASP A 375 15.42 5.64 -2.20
CA ASP A 375 15.78 6.99 -2.62
C ASP A 375 16.02 7.10 -4.14
N GLY A 376 15.89 5.99 -4.88
CA GLY A 376 16.18 5.92 -6.31
C GLY A 376 17.65 5.73 -6.65
N ARG A 377 18.50 5.47 -5.66
CA ARG A 377 19.93 5.26 -5.93
C ARG A 377 20.15 3.91 -6.59
N PRO A 378 21.00 3.81 -7.63
CA PRO A 378 21.30 2.54 -8.26
C PRO A 378 21.88 1.51 -7.27
N LEU A 379 21.35 0.29 -7.31
CA LEU A 379 21.86 -0.82 -6.51
C LEU A 379 23.11 -1.44 -7.16
N PRO A 380 24.16 -1.77 -6.38
CA PRO A 380 25.34 -2.43 -6.92
C PRO A 380 25.01 -3.79 -7.55
N LYS A 381 25.56 -4.06 -8.75
CA LYS A 381 25.40 -5.35 -9.45
C LYS A 381 26.13 -6.52 -8.80
N THR A 382 27.13 -6.24 -7.97
CA THR A 382 27.98 -7.23 -7.31
C THR A 382 28.21 -6.85 -5.86
N GLY A 383 28.54 -7.83 -5.02
CA GLY A 383 28.78 -7.61 -3.60
C GLY A 383 27.49 -7.47 -2.79
N ASN A 384 27.61 -7.55 -1.47
CA ASN A 384 26.45 -7.48 -0.59
C ASN A 384 25.84 -6.08 -0.56
N TRP A 385 24.53 -6.02 -0.36
CA TRP A 385 23.79 -4.78 -0.14
C TRP A 385 23.69 -4.46 1.36
N ASP A 386 23.09 -3.33 1.67
CA ASP A 386 22.67 -2.99 3.02
C ASP A 386 21.26 -3.51 3.32
N ILE A 387 20.98 -3.78 4.59
CA ILE A 387 19.67 -4.25 5.07
C ILE A 387 18.67 -3.09 5.07
N GLY A 388 17.42 -3.39 4.70
CA GLY A 388 16.34 -2.41 4.64
C GLY A 388 16.20 -1.75 3.28
N ALA A 389 15.34 -0.75 3.21
CA ALA A 389 14.93 -0.09 1.97
C ALA A 389 15.91 0.96 1.46
N ILE A 390 16.83 1.44 2.29
CA ILE A 390 17.69 2.59 1.98
C ILE A 390 19.14 2.13 2.07
N GLN A 391 19.91 2.25 0.98
CA GLN A 391 21.33 1.98 1.01
C GLN A 391 22.08 3.16 1.63
N TYR A 392 23.17 2.87 2.33
CA TYR A 392 24.03 3.90 2.87
C TYR A 392 24.62 4.75 1.74
N ASN A 393 24.57 6.06 1.93
CA ASN A 393 25.28 7.00 1.08
C ASN A 393 25.74 8.20 1.91
N THR A 394 26.93 8.72 1.60
CA THR A 394 27.47 9.93 2.24
C THR A 394 26.74 11.19 1.82
N THR A 395 26.02 11.14 0.69
CA THR A 395 25.26 12.26 0.13
C THR A 395 23.76 12.01 0.29
N LYS A 396 23.03 13.02 0.76
CA LYS A 396 21.56 13.00 0.75
C LYS A 396 21.05 12.98 -0.70
N PRO A 397 19.90 12.35 -0.96
CA PRO A 397 19.33 12.38 -2.31
C PRO A 397 18.97 13.82 -2.69
N THR A 398 19.28 14.20 -3.93
CA THR A 398 19.03 15.56 -4.45
C THR A 398 17.55 15.82 -4.70
N GLU A 399 16.77 14.76 -4.95
CA GLU A 399 15.33 14.80 -5.17
C GLU A 399 14.66 13.71 -4.33
N ALA A 400 13.51 14.04 -3.72
CA ALA A 400 12.68 13.05 -3.06
C ALA A 400 11.78 12.37 -4.09
N LEU A 401 11.77 11.04 -4.14
CA LEU A 401 10.88 10.29 -5.04
C LEU A 401 9.43 10.24 -4.56
N GLN A 402 9.24 10.40 -3.25
CA GLN A 402 7.92 10.41 -2.63
C GLN A 402 7.23 11.75 -2.89
N PRO A 403 5.95 11.75 -3.28
CA PRO A 403 5.20 12.98 -3.47
C PRO A 403 5.07 13.72 -2.14
N LYS A 404 5.33 15.02 -2.19
CA LYS A 404 5.07 15.93 -1.07
C LYS A 404 3.75 16.64 -1.35
N ARG A 405 3.04 16.96 -0.27
CA ARG A 405 1.94 17.91 -0.31
C ARG A 405 2.49 19.34 -0.37
#